data_AF-A0A938FVC8-F1
#
_entry.id   AF-A0A938FVC8-F1
#
_cell.length_a   1.000
_cell.length_b   1.000
_cell.length_c   1.000
_cell.angle_alpha   90.00
_cell.angle_beta   90.00
_cell.angle_gamma   90.00
#
_symmetry.space_group_name_H-M   'P 1'
#
loop_
_entity.id
_entity.type
_entity.pdbx_description
1 polymer ?
#
loop_
_entity_poly.entity_id
_entity_poly.type
_entity_poly.pdbx_seq_one_letter_code
_entity_poly.pdbx_strand_id
1 'polypeptide(L)' 'SNLHRAGATICMVTHDPRYASSADRTVEMFDGRIAGETARPARV' A
#
# COMPACT_ATOMS: atom_id res chain seq x y z
N SER A 1 4.43 6.71 -8.44
CA SER A 1 5.73 6.83 -9.14
C SER A 1 5.55 6.53 -10.63
N ASN A 2 6.51 6.87 -11.49
CA ASN A 2 6.47 6.45 -12.91
C ASN A 2 6.54 4.92 -13.08
N LEU A 3 7.27 4.21 -12.21
CA LEU A 3 7.34 2.75 -12.21
C LEU A 3 5.99 2.07 -12.03
N HIS A 4 5.23 2.49 -11.01
CA HIS A 4 3.90 1.93 -10.77
C HIS A 4 2.93 2.24 -11.92
N ARG A 5 2.98 3.48 -12.44
CA ARG A 5 2.20 3.87 -13.63
C ARG A 5 2.60 3.07 -14.89
N ALA A 6 3.85 2.63 -14.98
CA ALA A 6 4.33 1.77 -16.06
C ALA A 6 3.98 0.28 -15.87
N GLY A 7 3.17 -0.07 -14.86
CA GLY A 7 2.66 -1.42 -14.62
C GLY A 7 3.47 -2.24 -13.61
N ALA A 8 4.49 -1.68 -12.99
CA ALA A 8 5.23 -2.39 -11.95
C ALA A 8 4.41 -2.50 -10.65
N THR A 9 4.29 -3.70 -10.11
CA THR A 9 3.79 -3.92 -8.74
C THR A 9 4.87 -3.50 -7.76
N ILE A 10 4.54 -2.61 -6.82
CA ILE A 10 5.47 -2.10 -5.81
C ILE A 10 4.97 -2.51 -4.44
N CYS A 11 5.84 -3.13 -3.65
CA CYS A 11 5.65 -3.32 -2.22
C CYS A 11 6.63 -2.42 -1.47
N MET A 12 6.17 -1.71 -0.46
CA MET A 12 6.97 -0.80 0.36
C MET A 12 6.51 -0.92 1.81
N VAL A 13 7.45 -0.81 2.73
CA VAL A 13 7.19 -0.72 4.18
C VAL A 13 7.59 0.67 4.65
N THR A 14 6.74 1.31 5.44
CA THR A 14 6.99 2.64 6.01
C THR A 14 6.34 2.75 7.37
N HIS A 15 6.99 3.47 8.29
CA HIS A 15 6.37 3.88 9.55
C HIS A 15 5.70 5.27 9.46
N ASP A 16 5.90 6.00 8.36
CA ASP A 16 5.28 7.29 8.14
C ASP A 16 3.99 7.14 7.30
N PRO A 17 2.81 7.43 7.90
CA PRO A 17 1.51 7.22 7.25
C PRO A 17 1.32 8.07 5.99
N ARG A 18 2.07 9.17 5.84
CA ARG A 18 2.00 10.03 4.66
C ARG A 18 2.36 9.26 3.39
N TYR A 19 3.35 8.38 3.45
CA TYR A 19 3.74 7.55 2.30
C TYR A 19 2.77 6.40 2.05
N ALA A 20 2.16 5.84 3.11
CA ALA A 20 1.16 4.79 2.98
C ALA A 20 -0.08 5.27 2.19
N SER A 21 -0.47 6.54 2.35
CA SER A 21 -1.60 7.15 1.63
C SER A 21 -1.47 7.18 0.10
N SER A 22 -0.24 7.01 -0.42
CA SER A 22 0.02 6.96 -1.86
C SER A 22 -0.15 5.57 -2.47
N ALA A 23 -0.34 4.53 -1.66
CA ALA A 23 -0.54 3.16 -2.12
C ALA A 23 -2.01 2.90 -2.44
N ASP A 24 -2.27 2.04 -3.43
CA ASP A 24 -3.63 1.55 -3.71
C ASP A 24 -4.11 0.57 -2.64
N ARG A 25 -3.19 -0.07 -1.93
CA ARG A 25 -3.47 -0.98 -0.82
C ARG A 25 -2.53 -0.70 0.34
N THR A 26 -3.06 -0.62 1.55
CA THR A 26 -2.28 -0.50 2.79
C THR A 26 -2.63 -1.67 3.71
N VAL A 27 -1.59 -2.37 4.17
CA VAL A 27 -1.70 -3.47 5.14
C VAL A 27 -1.03 -3.02 6.42
N GLU A 28 -1.78 -3.02 7.52
CA GLU A 28 -1.26 -2.69 8.85
C GLU A 28 -0.89 -3.97 9.58
N MET A 29 0.31 -4.00 10.15
CA MET A 29 0.81 -5.14 10.91
C MET A 29 0.97 -4.78 12.38
N PHE A 30 0.54 -5.68 13.25
CA PHE A 30 0.75 -5.58 14.69
C PHE A 30 1.09 -6.97 15.24
N ASP A 31 2.22 -7.05 15.96
CA ASP A 31 2.68 -8.29 16.62
C ASP A 31 2.70 -9.53 15.69
N GLY A 32 3.29 -9.37 14.50
CA GLY A 32 3.41 -10.45 13.51
C GLY A 32 2.10 -10.84 12.81
N ARG A 33 1.01 -10.11 13.04
CA ARG A 33 -0.31 -10.36 12.43
C ARG A 33 -0.78 -9.16 11.62
N ILE A 34 -1.64 -9.41 10.64
CA ILE A 34 -2.35 -8.35 9.92
C ILE A 34 -3.43 -7.82 10.86
N ALA A 35 -3.35 -6.54 11.20
CA ALA A 35 -4.28 -5.84 12.06
C ALA A 35 -5.38 -5.11 11.27
N GLY A 36 -5.08 -4.71 10.04
CA GLY A 36 -5.99 -3.96 9.19
C GLY A 36 -5.57 -3.95 7.73
N GLU A 37 -6.54 -3.70 6.86
CA GLU A 37 -6.32 -3.56 5.43
C GLU A 37 -7.25 -2.49 4.85
N THR A 38 -6.71 -1.65 3.98
CA THR A 38 -7.49 -0.77 3.11
C THR A 38 -7.05 -0.98 1.67
N ALA A 39 -7.99 -1.01 0.75
CA ALA A 39 -7.74 -1.15 -0.67
C ALA A 39 -8.66 -0.23 -1.46
N ARG A 40 -8.09 0.49 -2.44
CA ARG A 40 -8.87 1.26 -3.40
C ARG A 40 -9.54 0.29 -4.37
N PRO A 41 -10.82 0.50 -4.73
CA PRO A 41 -11.48 -0.34 -5.73
C PRO A 41 -10.71 -0.30 -7.04
N ALA A 42 -10.65 -1.45 -7.71
CA ALA A 42 -9.98 -1.56 -9.00
C ALA A 42 -10.56 -0.54 -9.98
N ARG A 43 -9.69 0.20 -10.66
CA ARG A 43 -10.11 1.05 -11.78
C ARG A 43 -10.47 0.12 -12.93
N VAL A 44 -11.76 0.11 -13.29
CA VAL A 44 -12.28 -0.49 -14.53
C VAL A 44 -11.78 0.25 -15.75
#